data_AF-A0A7S2D5I2-F1
#
_entry.id   AF-A0A7S2D5I2-F1
#
_cell.length_a   1.000
_cell.length_b   1.000
_cell.length_c   1.000
_cell.angle_alpha   90.00
_cell.angle_beta   90.00
_cell.angle_gamma   90.00
#
_symmetry.space_group_name_H-M   'P 1'
#
loop_
_entity.id
_entity.type
_entity.pdbx_description
1 polymer ?
#
loop_
_entity_poly.entity_id
_entity_poly.type
_entity_poly.pdbx_seq_one_letter_code
_entity_poly.pdbx_strand_id
1 'polypeptide(L)'
;MNRAGYSAGVVLLSGALVWWWGRRFRTRRRGRRGRSLLHRGTRRARTGYAALIGDTPLVELRALSRLTGRTILAKAEYLNPGGTGKDRIALAMLEDAEARGDLPEGGGGVVVEGT
;
A
#
# COMPACT_ATOMS: atom_id res chain seq x y z
N MET A 1 26.54 -15.34 67.06
CA MET A 1 26.94 -14.48 65.91
C MET A 1 26.23 -14.98 64.65
N ASN A 2 25.83 -14.03 63.80
CA ASN A 2 24.65 -14.00 62.93
C ASN A 2 24.49 -15.08 61.84
N ARG A 3 23.21 -15.45 61.62
CA ARG A 3 22.62 -15.86 60.32
C ARG A 3 21.74 -14.71 59.79
N ALA A 4 21.83 -14.38 58.51
CA ALA A 4 20.85 -13.59 57.73
C ALA A 4 21.03 -14.01 56.26
N GLY A 5 20.03 -14.31 55.43
CA GLY A 5 18.59 -14.04 55.49
C GLY A 5 18.21 -13.20 54.25
N TYR A 6 17.98 -13.85 53.10
CA TYR A 6 17.45 -13.20 51.88
C TYR A 6 15.91 -13.09 51.99
N SER A 7 15.34 -11.94 51.63
CA SER A 7 13.90 -11.78 51.39
C SER A 7 13.69 -11.08 50.04
N ALA A 8 13.19 -11.83 49.06
CA ALA A 8 12.74 -11.33 47.78
C ALA A 8 11.26 -10.95 47.89
N GLY A 9 10.96 -9.66 47.71
CA GLY A 9 9.62 -9.11 47.82
C GLY A 9 8.70 -9.56 46.69
N VAL A 10 7.52 -10.05 47.06
CA VAL A 10 6.38 -10.31 46.17
C VAL A 10 5.56 -9.03 46.06
N VAL A 11 5.44 -8.45 44.87
CA VAL A 11 4.51 -7.35 44.58
C VAL A 11 3.30 -7.90 43.84
N LEU A 12 2.17 -7.98 44.55
CA LEU A 12 0.85 -8.31 44.01
C LEU A 12 0.26 -7.07 43.31
N LEU A 13 0.30 -7.01 41.98
CA LEU A 13 -0.47 -6.04 41.20
C LEU A 13 -1.72 -6.69 40.59
N SER A 14 -2.85 -6.20 41.08
CA SER A 14 -4.24 -6.52 40.74
C SER A 14 -4.51 -6.80 39.23
N GLY A 15 -5.25 -7.89 38.97
CA GLY A 15 -5.59 -8.36 37.62
C GLY A 15 -6.45 -7.41 36.76
N ALA A 16 -6.96 -6.31 37.32
CA ALA A 16 -7.76 -5.33 36.58
C ALA A 16 -6.92 -4.52 35.57
N LEU A 17 -5.66 -4.20 35.88
CA LEU A 17 -4.78 -3.47 34.96
C LEU A 17 -4.32 -4.34 33.79
N VAL A 18 -4.04 -5.63 34.05
CA VAL A 18 -3.70 -6.62 33.01
C VAL A 18 -4.89 -6.87 32.08
N TRP A 19 -6.11 -6.89 32.63
CA TRP A 19 -7.34 -7.03 31.84
C TRP A 19 -7.67 -5.79 31.00
N TRP A 20 -7.42 -4.58 31.52
CA TRP A 20 -7.61 -3.31 30.78
C TRP A 20 -6.57 -3.14 29.66
N TRP A 21 -5.30 -3.47 29.91
CA TRP A 21 -4.24 -3.43 28.90
C TRP A 21 -4.47 -4.50 27.80
N GLY A 22 -4.92 -5.70 28.18
CA GLY A 22 -5.29 -6.77 27.24
C GLY A 22 -6.56 -6.49 26.42
N ARG A 23 -7.41 -5.56 26.86
CA ARG A 23 -8.60 -5.12 26.08
C ARG A 23 -8.30 -4.01 25.09
N ARG A 24 -7.29 -3.18 25.32
CA ARG A 24 -6.90 -2.10 24.40
C ARG A 24 -6.29 -2.61 23.08
N PHE A 25 -5.76 -3.84 23.09
CA PHE A 25 -5.26 -4.55 21.90
C PHE A 25 -6.13 -5.72 21.47
N ARG A 26 -7.40 -5.75 21.90
CA ARG A 26 -8.37 -6.70 21.37
C ARG A 26 -8.78 -6.20 19.99
N THR A 27 -7.91 -6.43 19.01
CA THR A 27 -8.19 -6.20 17.59
C THR A 27 -9.52 -6.86 17.30
N ARG A 28 -10.52 -6.07 16.88
CA ARG A 28 -11.79 -6.60 16.40
C ARG A 28 -11.43 -7.55 15.25
N ARG A 29 -11.42 -8.86 15.51
CA ARG A 29 -11.46 -9.92 14.49
C ARG A 29 -12.79 -9.80 13.77
N ARG A 30 -12.94 -8.80 12.90
CA ARG A 30 -13.91 -8.91 11.80
C ARG A 30 -13.24 -9.78 10.76
N GLY A 31 -13.57 -11.07 10.81
CA GLY A 31 -13.40 -11.97 9.69
C GLY A 31 -14.23 -11.47 8.51
N ARG A 32 -13.74 -10.46 7.80
CA ARG A 32 -14.20 -10.15 6.46
C ARG A 32 -13.54 -11.18 5.57
N ARG A 33 -14.31 -12.22 5.22
CA ARG A 33 -14.03 -13.11 4.09
C ARG A 33 -13.49 -12.23 2.96
N GLY A 34 -12.33 -12.60 2.41
CA GLY A 34 -11.71 -11.87 1.31
C GLY A 34 -12.71 -11.69 0.18
N ARG A 35 -13.39 -10.53 0.15
CA ARG A 35 -14.08 -10.09 -1.05
C ARG A 35 -12.97 -9.89 -2.04
N SER A 36 -12.89 -10.76 -3.03
CA SER A 36 -12.01 -10.56 -4.15
C SER A 36 -12.31 -9.17 -4.69
N LEU A 37 -11.41 -8.21 -4.47
CA LEU A 37 -11.42 -6.92 -5.16
C LEU A 37 -10.92 -7.15 -6.59
N LEU A 38 -11.40 -8.22 -7.23
CA LEU A 38 -11.27 -8.41 -8.65
C LEU A 38 -12.08 -7.27 -9.26
N HIS A 39 -11.35 -6.32 -9.79
CA HIS A 39 -11.85 -5.18 -10.53
C HIS A 39 -12.74 -5.72 -11.65
N ARG A 40 -14.07 -5.75 -11.41
CA ARG A 40 -15.09 -6.11 -12.40
C ARG A 40 -15.33 -4.92 -13.33
N GLY A 41 -14.28 -4.48 -14.02
CA GLY A 41 -14.41 -3.63 -15.20
C GLY A 41 -14.31 -4.54 -16.41
N THR A 42 -15.37 -4.63 -17.21
CA THR A 42 -15.28 -5.17 -18.57
C THR A 42 -14.16 -4.42 -19.30
N ARG A 43 -13.02 -5.07 -19.54
CA ARG A 43 -11.90 -4.42 -20.25
C ARG A 43 -12.31 -4.27 -21.71
N ARG A 44 -12.86 -3.09 -22.05
CA ARG A 44 -12.96 -2.66 -23.44
C ARG A 44 -11.54 -2.61 -24.01
N ALA A 45 -11.37 -3.03 -25.27
CA ALA A 45 -10.11 -2.83 -25.96
C ALA A 45 -9.73 -1.34 -25.89
N ARG A 46 -8.52 -1.05 -25.40
CA ARG A 46 -7.95 0.29 -25.34
C ARG A 46 -7.02 0.46 -26.55
N THR A 47 -7.05 1.63 -27.16
CA THR A 47 -6.24 1.95 -28.34
C THR A 47 -5.17 2.98 -27.95
N GLY A 48 -3.95 2.76 -28.43
CA GLY A 48 -2.81 3.65 -28.15
C GLY A 48 -2.03 3.27 -26.89
N TYR A 49 -0.73 3.56 -26.89
CA TYR A 49 0.20 3.23 -25.80
C TYR A 49 -0.18 3.91 -24.48
N ALA A 50 -0.47 5.22 -24.54
CA ALA A 50 -0.85 6.02 -23.37
C ALA A 50 -2.11 5.49 -22.66
N ALA A 51 -3.08 4.94 -23.41
CA ALA A 51 -4.31 4.39 -22.83
C ALA A 51 -4.07 3.13 -21.96
N LEU A 52 -2.89 2.51 -22.07
CA LEU A 52 -2.49 1.37 -21.24
C LEU A 52 -1.85 1.79 -19.90
N ILE A 53 -1.50 3.07 -19.74
CA ILE A 53 -0.90 3.60 -18.52
C ILE A 53 -1.96 3.69 -17.41
N GLY A 54 -1.62 3.24 -16.21
CA GLY A 54 -2.47 3.30 -15.04
C GLY A 54 -3.40 2.09 -14.88
N ASP A 55 -4.45 2.25 -14.07
CA ASP A 55 -5.41 1.18 -13.72
C ASP A 55 -4.75 -0.16 -13.31
N THR A 56 -3.57 -0.07 -12.69
CA THR A 56 -2.81 -1.22 -12.23
C THR A 56 -3.51 -1.85 -11.01
N PRO A 57 -3.50 -3.19 -10.87
CA PRO A 57 -4.20 -3.87 -9.80
C PRO A 57 -3.58 -3.59 -8.43
N LEU A 58 -4.42 -3.65 -7.39
CA LEU A 58 -4.00 -3.80 -6.01
C LEU A 58 -3.94 -5.29 -5.68
N VAL A 59 -2.76 -5.76 -5.25
CA VAL A 59 -2.49 -7.16 -4.93
C VAL A 59 -2.30 -7.30 -3.42
N GLU A 60 -3.06 -8.18 -2.79
CA GLU A 60 -2.89 -8.45 -1.36
C GLU A 60 -1.62 -9.26 -1.09
N LEU A 61 -0.74 -8.71 -0.24
CA LEU A 61 0.45 -9.41 0.24
C LEU A 61 0.05 -10.30 1.42
N ARG A 62 -0.47 -11.50 1.10
CA ARG A 62 -1.07 -12.42 2.09
C ARG A 62 -0.13 -12.77 3.25
N ALA A 63 1.16 -13.00 2.97
CA ALA A 63 2.13 -13.35 4.00
C ALA A 63 2.33 -12.22 5.02
N LEU A 64 2.61 -11.01 4.55
CA LEU A 64 2.75 -9.81 5.38
C LEU A 64 1.44 -9.47 6.10
N SER A 65 0.31 -9.67 5.43
CA SER A 65 -1.00 -9.40 6.02
C SER A 65 -1.28 -10.31 7.22
N ARG A 66 -0.92 -11.60 7.11
CA ARG A 66 -0.99 -12.54 8.24
C ARG A 66 -0.02 -12.19 9.37
N LEU A 67 1.22 -11.84 9.03
CA LEU A 67 2.26 -11.51 10.01
C LEU A 67 1.88 -10.29 10.86
N THR A 68 1.25 -9.29 10.24
CA THR A 68 0.91 -8.01 10.90
C THR A 68 -0.51 -7.95 11.46
N GLY A 69 -1.38 -8.90 11.12
CA GLY A 69 -2.80 -8.85 11.46
C GLY A 69 -3.57 -7.71 10.77
N ARG A 70 -2.99 -7.10 9.71
CA ARG A 70 -3.55 -6.00 8.94
C ARG A 70 -3.61 -6.37 7.46
N THR A 71 -4.52 -5.80 6.68
CA THR A 71 -4.52 -5.98 5.22
C THR A 71 -3.45 -5.09 4.59
N ILE A 72 -2.47 -5.71 3.93
CA ILE A 72 -1.40 -5.03 3.21
C ILE A 72 -1.62 -5.27 1.72
N LEU A 73 -1.75 -4.18 0.97
CA LEU A 73 -1.95 -4.19 -0.48
C LEU A 73 -0.73 -3.55 -1.17
N ALA A 74 -0.24 -4.20 -2.21
CA ALA A 74 0.75 -3.63 -3.12
C ALA A 74 0.06 -3.10 -4.38
N LYS A 75 0.46 -1.93 -4.85
CA LYS A 75 0.05 -1.40 -6.15
C LYS A 75 1.03 -1.92 -7.21
N ALA A 76 0.54 -2.70 -8.18
CA ALA A 76 1.36 -3.36 -9.18
C ALA A 76 1.77 -2.40 -10.33
N GLU A 77 2.49 -1.33 -10.01
CA GLU A 77 2.94 -0.30 -10.98
C GLU A 77 3.90 -0.84 -12.06
N TYR A 78 4.51 -1.99 -11.84
CA TYR A 78 5.31 -2.66 -12.87
C TYR A 78 4.46 -3.15 -14.08
N LEU A 79 3.13 -3.12 -13.97
CA LEU A 79 2.20 -3.47 -15.04
C LEU A 79 1.80 -2.28 -15.92
N ASN A 80 2.32 -1.08 -15.67
CA ASN A 80 2.29 -0.04 -16.69
C ASN A 80 3.17 -0.49 -17.89
N PRO A 81 2.90 -0.02 -19.12
CA PRO A 81 3.56 -0.55 -20.33
C PRO A 81 5.07 -0.31 -20.41
N GLY A 82 5.61 0.71 -19.74
CA GLY A 82 7.03 0.99 -19.56
C GLY A 82 7.65 0.28 -18.35
N GLY A 83 6.87 -0.54 -17.62
CA GLY A 83 7.34 -1.44 -16.58
C GLY A 83 7.58 -0.78 -15.22
N THR A 84 7.28 0.50 -15.05
CA THR A 84 7.46 1.21 -13.78
C THR A 84 6.32 2.20 -13.51
N GLY A 85 6.33 2.84 -12.34
CA GLY A 85 5.40 3.93 -12.04
C GLY A 85 5.70 5.24 -12.78
N LYS A 86 6.88 5.37 -13.42
CA LYS A 86 7.29 6.61 -14.11
C LYS A 86 6.37 6.97 -15.28
N ASP A 87 5.76 5.97 -15.93
CA ASP A 87 4.81 6.15 -17.03
C ASP A 87 3.68 7.14 -16.68
N ARG A 88 3.18 7.11 -15.43
CA ARG A 88 2.11 8.01 -15.00
C ARG A 88 2.55 9.46 -14.99
N ILE A 89 3.76 9.71 -14.50
CA ILE A 89 4.32 11.05 -14.37
C ILE A 89 4.69 11.57 -15.75
N ALA A 90 5.32 10.72 -16.58
CA ALA A 90 5.62 11.06 -17.97
C ALA A 90 4.35 11.45 -18.74
N LEU A 91 3.27 10.67 -18.64
CA LEU A 91 2.00 10.99 -19.28
C LEU A 91 1.44 12.34 -18.78
N ALA A 92 1.36 12.52 -17.46
CA ALA A 92 0.83 13.75 -16.88
C ALA A 92 1.65 14.99 -17.25
N MET A 93 2.98 14.88 -17.31
CA MET A 93 3.87 15.99 -17.72
C MET A 93 3.68 16.35 -19.19
N LEU A 94 3.50 15.36 -20.07
CA LEU A 94 3.25 15.60 -21.50
C LEU A 94 1.87 16.22 -21.72
N GLU A 95 0.82 15.68 -21.10
CA GLU A 95 -0.54 16.22 -21.19
C GLU A 95 -0.63 17.65 -20.68
N ASP A 96 0.05 17.96 -19.57
CA ASP A 96 0.12 19.32 -19.04
C ASP A 96 0.91 20.28 -19.95
N ALA A 97 2.05 19.84 -20.49
CA ALA A 97 2.85 20.65 -21.42
C ALA A 97 2.11 20.92 -22.74
N GLU A 98 1.37 19.94 -23.28
CA GLU A 98 0.48 20.14 -24.43
C GLU A 98 -0.64 21.13 -24.09
N ALA A 99 -1.30 20.96 -22.93
CA ALA A 99 -2.39 21.85 -22.50
C ALA A 99 -1.95 23.31 -22.28
N ARG A 100 -0.70 23.53 -21.85
CA ARG A 100 -0.11 24.88 -21.73
C ARG A 100 0.40 25.45 -23.05
N GLY A 101 0.51 24.62 -24.09
CA GLY A 101 1.11 24.99 -25.38
C GLY A 101 2.65 25.01 -25.38
N ASP A 102 3.30 24.44 -24.35
CA ASP A 102 4.76 24.27 -24.33
C ASP A 102 5.20 23.19 -25.33
N LEU A 103 4.34 22.19 -25.57
CA LEU A 103 4.50 21.17 -26.59
C LEU A 103 3.38 21.26 -27.64
N PRO A 104 3.68 21.02 -28.92
CA PRO A 104 2.63 20.89 -29.93
C PRO A 104 1.72 19.69 -29.64
N GLU A 105 0.41 19.89 -29.72
CA GLU A 105 -0.56 18.80 -29.56
C GLU A 105 -0.34 17.70 -30.61
N GLY A 106 -0.34 16.44 -30.16
CA GLY A 106 -0.20 15.29 -31.06
C GLY A 106 1.24 15.00 -31.48
N GLY A 107 2.22 15.69 -30.89
CA GLY A 107 3.65 15.39 -31.01
C GLY A 107 4.45 16.37 -31.89
N GLY A 108 5.72 16.03 -32.11
CA GLY A 108 6.64 16.84 -32.93
C GLY A 108 7.58 17.77 -32.15
N GLY A 109 7.51 17.76 -30.81
CA GLY A 109 8.49 18.40 -29.93
C GLY A 109 9.62 17.46 -29.48
N VAL A 110 10.70 18.02 -28.94
CA VAL A 110 11.78 17.26 -28.30
C VAL A 110 11.68 17.43 -26.79
N VAL A 111 11.65 16.31 -26.06
CA VAL A 111 11.63 16.27 -24.60
C VAL A 111 12.97 15.74 -24.12
N VAL A 112 13.59 16.44 -23.18
CA VAL A 112 14.86 16.05 -22.55
C VAL A 112 14.62 15.92 -21.05
N GLU A 113 14.99 14.78 -20.48
CA GLU A 113 14.86 14.50 -19.06
C GLU A 113 16.12 13.80 -18.54
N GLY A 114 16.57 14.21 -17.36
CA GLY A 114 17.68 13.55 -16.66
C GLY A 114 17.11 12.56 -15.66
N THR A 115 17.04 11.28 -16.05
CA THR A 115 16.53 10.17 -15.23
C THR A 115 17.58 9.52 -14.35
#